data_AF-A0A951B558-F1
#
_entry.id   AF-A0A951B558-F1
#
_cell.length_a   1.000
_cell.length_b   1.000
_cell.length_c   1.000
_cell.angle_alpha   90.00
_cell.angle_beta   90.00
_cell.angle_gamma   90.00
#
_symmetry.space_group_name_H-M   'P 1'
#
loop_
_entity.id
_entity.type
_entity.pdbx_description
1 polymer ?
#
loop_
_entity_poly.entity_id
_entity_poly.type
_entity_poly.pdbx_seq_one_letter_code
_entity_poly.pdbx_strand_id
1 'polypeptide(L)' 'IHGRVVNSYGAFGTGAYEVDDGTGTIWVVSNGYGIAGSGSRVGVVGRFTSGVNFGGRSFANAIMQTQRPHF' A
#
# COMPACT_ATOMS: atom_id res chain seq x y z
N ILE A 1 4.04 -7.01 6.27
CA ILE A 1 2.67 -7.57 6.43
C ILE A 1 2.31 -8.41 5.22
N HIS A 2 1.47 -9.44 5.37
CA HIS A 2 0.95 -10.24 4.26
C HIS A 2 -0.57 -10.13 4.25
N GLY A 3 -1.17 -9.95 3.08
CA GLY A 3 -2.62 -9.74 2.99
C GLY A 3 -3.14 -9.69 1.57
N ARG A 4 -4.41 -9.32 1.43
CA ARG A 4 -5.11 -9.16 0.15
C ARG A 4 -5.31 -7.68 -0.14
N VAL A 5 -5.01 -7.27 -1.37
CA VAL A 5 -5.33 -5.93 -1.84
C VAL A 5 -6.84 -5.82 -2.02
N VAL A 6 -7.47 -4.89 -1.31
CA VAL A 6 -8.92 -4.64 -1.37
C VAL A 6 -9.27 -3.38 -2.13
N ASN A 7 -8.34 -2.41 -2.18
CA ASN A 7 -8.48 -1.17 -2.93
C ASN A 7 -7.13 -0.75 -3.50
N SER A 8 -7.13 -0.06 -4.64
CA SER A 8 -5.90 0.40 -5.29
C SER A 8 -6.18 1.58 -6.20
N TYR A 9 -5.33 2.61 -6.15
CA TYR A 9 -5.35 3.68 -7.14
C TYR A 9 -3.94 4.25 -7.35
N GLY A 10 -3.64 4.63 -8.59
CA GLY A 10 -2.36 5.21 -8.96
C GLY A 10 -2.10 5.11 -10.46
N ALA A 11 -0.98 5.67 -10.89
CA ALA A 11 -0.55 5.69 -12.28
C ALA A 11 0.98 5.53 -12.34
N PHE A 12 1.49 4.95 -13.43
CA PHE A 12 2.93 4.85 -13.71
C PHE A 12 3.77 4.22 -12.57
N GLY A 13 3.24 3.20 -11.89
CA GLY A 13 3.99 2.48 -10.84
C GLY A 13 4.09 3.20 -9.48
N THR A 14 3.40 4.33 -9.35
CA THR A 14 3.28 5.12 -8.12
C THR A 14 1.82 5.28 -7.74
N GLY A 15 1.47 4.95 -6.50
CA GLY A 15 0.09 4.93 -6.04
C GLY A 15 -0.04 4.50 -4.60
N ALA A 16 -1.28 4.35 -4.16
CA ALA A 16 -1.58 3.76 -2.88
C ALA A 16 -2.56 2.59 -3.07
N TYR A 17 -2.38 1.56 -2.26
CA TYR A 17 -3.27 0.41 -2.23
C TYR A 17 -3.53 0.01 -0.79
N GLU A 18 -4.71 -0.53 -0.55
CA GLU A 18 -5.17 -0.94 0.77
C GLU A 18 -5.06 -2.45 0.89
N VAL A 19 -4.41 -2.91 1.95
CA VAL A 19 -4.16 -4.32 2.23
C VAL A 19 -4.93 -4.74 3.47
N ASP A 20 -5.73 -5.79 3.33
CA ASP A 20 -6.39 -6.51 4.42
C ASP A 20 -5.55 -7.72 4.82
N ASP A 21 -5.05 -7.75 6.06
CA ASP A 21 -4.26 -8.86 6.61
C ASP A 21 -5.06 -9.82 7.50
N GLY A 22 -6.38 -9.64 7.59
CA GLY A 22 -7.30 -10.39 8.44
C GLY A 22 -7.52 -9.77 9.83
N THR A 23 -6.73 -8.77 10.21
CA THR A 23 -6.94 -8.01 11.46
C THR A 23 -7.54 -6.63 11.22
N GLY A 24 -7.46 -6.15 9.98
CA GLY A 24 -7.97 -4.86 9.54
C GLY A 24 -7.31 -4.45 8.23
N THR A 25 -7.53 -3.21 7.82
CA THR A 25 -6.95 -2.67 6.60
C THR A 25 -5.92 -1.59 6.89
N ILE A 26 -4.88 -1.52 6.05
CA ILE A 26 -3.91 -0.43 6.09
C ILE A 26 -3.54 0.03 4.68
N TRP A 27 -3.39 1.35 4.55
CA TRP A 27 -2.91 1.96 3.32
C TRP A 27 -1.41 1.73 3.16
N VAL A 28 -1.01 1.34 1.96
CA VAL A 28 0.38 1.21 1.54
C VAL A 28 0.62 2.20 0.43
N VAL A 29 1.56 3.11 0.66
CA VAL A 29 2.02 4.07 -0.34
C VAL A 29 3.22 3.46 -1.05
N SER A 30 3.10 3.29 -2.35
CA SER A 30 4.16 2.81 -3.24
C SER A 30 4.62 3.94 -4.16
N ASN A 31 5.90 4.26 -4.11
CA ASN A 31 6.53 5.23 -4.98
C ASN A 31 7.67 4.54 -5.74
N GLY A 32 7.44 4.19 -7.01
CA GLY A 32 8.42 3.51 -7.85
C GLY A 32 8.57 1.99 -7.63
N TYR A 33 7.78 1.38 -6.74
CA TYR A 33 7.83 -0.06 -6.47
C TYR A 33 6.70 -0.85 -7.13
N GLY A 34 5.85 -0.18 -7.92
CA GLY A 34 4.68 -0.80 -8.54
C GLY A 34 3.50 -0.89 -7.57
N ILE A 35 2.30 -1.09 -8.13
CA ILE A 35 1.05 -1.19 -7.40
C ILE A 35 0.47 -2.56 -7.72
N ALA A 36 0.14 -3.33 -6.69
CA ALA A 36 -0.56 -4.59 -6.89
C ALA A 36 -2.04 -4.32 -7.20
N GLY A 37 -2.61 -5.06 -8.16
CA GLY A 37 -4.02 -4.92 -8.52
C GLY A 37 -4.95 -5.46 -7.43
N SER A 38 -6.16 -4.91 -7.34
CA SER A 38 -7.19 -5.40 -6.41
C SER A 38 -7.42 -6.91 -6.55
N GLY A 39 -7.59 -7.59 -5.41
CA GLY A 39 -7.69 -9.04 -5.30
C GLY A 39 -6.35 -9.76 -5.23
N SER A 40 -5.24 -9.11 -5.56
CA SER A 40 -3.89 -9.70 -5.46
C SER A 40 -3.54 -9.96 -4.01
N ARG A 41 -2.77 -11.02 -3.81
CA ARG A 41 -2.26 -11.44 -2.52
C ARG A 41 -0.81 -10.95 -2.46
N VAL A 42 -0.40 -10.27 -1.39
CA VAL A 42 0.87 -9.52 -1.33
C VAL A 42 1.54 -9.58 0.04
N GLY A 43 2.87 -9.55 0.03
CA GLY A 43 3.79 -9.25 1.12
C GLY A 43 4.35 -7.83 0.95
N VAL A 44 4.16 -7.00 1.96
CA VAL A 44 4.56 -5.59 2.00
C VAL A 44 5.62 -5.38 3.06
N VAL A 45 6.72 -4.74 2.65
CA VAL A 45 7.79 -4.28 3.54
C VAL A 45 7.99 -2.79 3.36
N GLY A 46 7.98 -2.07 4.47
CA GLY A 46 8.05 -0.63 4.49
C GLY A 46 8.05 -0.07 5.89
N ARG A 47 8.04 1.26 5.97
CA ARG A 47 8.02 2.01 7.23
C ARG A 47 6.59 2.42 7.57
N PHE A 48 6.14 2.08 8.77
CA PHE A 48 4.91 2.66 9.32
C PHE A 48 5.09 4.16 9.56
N THR A 49 4.15 4.95 9.07
CA THR A 49 4.17 6.41 9.15
C THR A 49 2.75 6.92 9.40
N SER A 50 2.61 7.82 10.37
CA SER A 50 1.36 8.55 10.63
C SER A 50 1.35 9.91 9.94
N GLY A 51 0.16 10.40 9.58
CA GLY A 51 -0.03 11.72 8.97
C GLY A 51 0.57 11.85 7.57
N VAL A 52 0.37 10.85 6.71
CA VAL A 52 0.94 10.82 5.35
C VAL A 52 0.05 11.60 4.38
N ASN A 53 0.63 12.50 3.60
CA ASN A 53 -0.03 13.14 2.47
C ASN A 53 0.54 12.57 1.16
N PHE A 54 -0.33 12.00 0.32
CA PHE A 54 0.09 11.39 -0.93
C PHE A 54 -1.00 11.50 -2.00
N GLY A 55 -0.63 11.99 -3.20
CA GLY A 55 -1.53 12.09 -4.34
C GLY A 55 -2.80 12.92 -4.08
N GLY A 56 -2.70 13.98 -3.27
CA GLY A 56 -3.84 14.84 -2.89
C GLY A 56 -4.78 14.24 -1.83
N ARG A 57 -4.39 13.13 -1.19
CA ARG A 57 -5.14 12.49 -0.10
C ARG A 57 -4.30 12.44 1.17
N SER A 58 -4.97 12.50 2.32
CA SER A 58 -4.35 12.40 3.64
C SER A 58 -4.70 11.06 4.29
N PHE A 59 -3.69 10.39 4.84
CA PHE A 59 -3.79 9.10 5.52
C PHE A 59 -3.37 9.28 6.97
N ALA A 60 -4.26 8.90 7.89
CA ALA A 60 -3.94 8.92 9.32
C ALA A 60 -2.74 8.01 9.60
N ASN A 61 -2.74 6.80 9.05
CA ASN A 61 -1.66 5.82 9.13
C ASN A 61 -1.45 5.15 7.77
N ALA A 62 -0.19 4.94 7.39
CA ALA A 62 0.17 4.21 6.17
C ALA A 62 1.52 3.52 6.31
N ILE A 63 1.78 2.55 5.44
CA ILE A 63 3.11 1.97 5.22
C ILE A 63 3.73 2.63 3.98
N MET A 64 4.87 3.27 4.16
CA MET A 64 5.70 3.74 3.05
C MET A 64 6.56 2.57 2.56
N GLN A 65 6.21 2.01 1.40
CA GLN A 65 6.87 0.83 0.85
C GLN A 65 8.33 1.12 0.49
N THR A 66 9.20 0.14 0.72
CA THR A 66 10.66 0.27 0.51
C THR A 66 11.24 -0.73 -0.50
N GLN A 67 10.41 -1.66 -0.98
CA GLN A 67 10.77 -2.66 -1.98
C GLN A 67 9.52 -3.15 -2.70
N ARG A 68 9.66 -3.81 -3.86
CA ARG A 68 8.51 -4.35 -4.63
C ARG A 68 7.68 -5.35 -3.80
N PRO A 69 6.34 -5.38 -3.95
CA PRO A 69 5.51 -6.37 -3.29
C PRO A 69 5.88 -7.76 -3.82
N HIS A 70 5.94 -8.74 -2.93
CA HIS A 70 6.23 -10.14 -3.25
C HIS A 70 5.12 -11.03 -2.69
N PHE A 71 5.21 -12.34 -2.87
CA PHE A 71 4.32 -13.30 -2.22
C PHE A 71 5.11 -14.17 -1.25
#